data_AF-A0A939EGG0-F1
#
_entry.id   AF-A0A939EGG0-F1
#
_cell.length_a   1.000
_cell.length_b   1.000
_cell.length_c   1.000
_cell.angle_alpha   90.00
_cell.angle_beta   90.00
_cell.angle_gamma   90.00
#
_symmetry.space_group_name_H-M   'P 1'
#
loop_
_entity.id
_entity.type
_entity.pdbx_description
1 polymer ?
#
loop_
_entity_poly.entity_id
_entity_poly.type
_entity_poly.pdbx_seq_one_letter_code
_entity_poly.pdbx_strand_id
1 'polypeptide(L)'
;MPEHRKTCPERQKQQIEEADNTMIAEALDENSDRKPKPDYSPERLFVFGLRCVQNGFDTRYLQQWRDAWETYTRHFGADRCRPLLDALWEFVRIYRCHACSPTGYHRLDCPCMARDEYLSMALISALQHQDGNCAARCLAEITRGSGWRELESRAWALAAEFLWLRQRFRPVSIADIEATLQTTDALRDARNSTLH
;
A
#
# COMPACT_ATOMS: atom_id res chain seq x y z
N MET A 1 19.54 -61.26 -46.23
CA MET A 1 18.67 -61.84 -45.18
C MET A 1 18.61 -60.84 -44.04
N PRO A 2 17.41 -60.36 -43.65
CA PRO A 2 17.21 -59.17 -42.82
C PRO A 2 17.06 -59.52 -41.33
N GLU A 3 17.48 -58.64 -40.42
CA GLU A 3 16.93 -58.58 -39.06
C GLU A 3 16.34 -57.18 -38.83
N HIS A 4 15.04 -57.05 -39.08
CA HIS A 4 14.24 -55.92 -38.62
C HIS A 4 13.98 -56.09 -37.12
N ARG A 5 14.75 -55.36 -36.28
CA ARG A 5 14.37 -55.14 -34.87
C ARG A 5 13.13 -54.24 -34.84
N LYS A 6 11.95 -54.85 -34.71
CA LYS A 6 10.71 -54.16 -34.36
C LYS A 6 10.85 -53.62 -32.94
N THR A 7 11.05 -52.32 -32.79
CA THR A 7 10.93 -51.64 -31.49
C THR A 7 9.49 -51.77 -31.01
N CYS A 8 9.32 -52.33 -29.81
CA CYS A 8 8.02 -52.61 -29.20
C CYS A 8 7.25 -51.29 -28.97
N PRO A 9 6.02 -51.13 -29.52
CA PRO A 9 5.23 -49.90 -29.42
C PRO A 9 4.96 -49.45 -27.97
N GLU A 10 4.96 -50.39 -27.02
CA GLU A 10 4.71 -50.12 -25.61
C GLU A 10 5.84 -49.34 -24.93
N ARG A 11 7.10 -49.56 -25.33
CA ARG A 11 8.23 -48.80 -24.77
C ARG A 11 8.25 -47.35 -25.22
N GLN A 12 7.81 -47.08 -26.45
CA GLN A 12 7.69 -45.69 -26.94
C GLN A 12 6.53 -44.95 -26.27
N LYS A 13 5.42 -45.64 -25.98
CA LYS A 13 4.31 -45.04 -25.22
C LYS A 13 4.70 -44.70 -23.79
N GLN A 14 5.39 -45.62 -23.09
CA GLN A 14 5.85 -45.38 -21.72
C GLN A 14 6.84 -44.20 -21.63
N GLN A 15 7.75 -44.07 -22.59
CA GLN A 15 8.72 -42.97 -22.59
C GLN A 15 8.09 -41.60 -22.88
N ILE A 16 7.01 -41.55 -23.68
CA ILE A 16 6.27 -40.32 -23.95
C ILE A 16 5.45 -39.92 -22.71
N GLU A 17 4.84 -40.89 -22.04
CA GLU A 17 4.01 -40.67 -20.84
C GLU A 17 4.86 -40.23 -19.62
N GLU A 18 6.07 -40.76 -19.46
CA GLU A 18 7.03 -40.31 -18.44
C GLU A 18 7.58 -38.90 -18.71
N ALA A 19 7.83 -38.56 -19.98
CA ALA A 19 8.27 -37.22 -20.37
C ALA A 19 7.16 -36.17 -20.16
N ASP A 20 5.91 -36.50 -20.51
CA ASP A 20 4.74 -35.63 -20.26
C ASP A 20 4.52 -35.43 -18.76
N ASN A 21 4.61 -36.50 -17.96
CA ASN A 21 4.45 -36.39 -16.51
C ASN A 21 5.57 -35.58 -15.84
N THR A 22 6.80 -35.63 -16.38
CA THR A 22 7.93 -34.83 -15.89
C THR A 22 7.75 -33.35 -16.23
N MET A 23 7.34 -33.02 -17.46
CA MET A 23 7.04 -31.62 -17.83
C MET A 23 5.86 -31.03 -17.04
N ILE A 24 4.84 -31.85 -16.73
CA ILE A 24 3.71 -31.42 -15.89
C ILE A 24 4.18 -31.17 -14.46
N ALA A 25 5.05 -32.02 -13.89
CA ALA A 25 5.59 -31.82 -12.55
C ALA A 25 6.45 -30.55 -12.45
N GLU A 26 7.29 -30.27 -13.44
CA GLU A 26 8.11 -29.05 -13.51
C GLU A 26 7.25 -27.79 -13.68
N ALA A 27 6.19 -27.84 -14.51
CA ALA A 27 5.26 -26.71 -14.69
C ALA A 27 4.36 -26.44 -13.46
N LEU A 28 4.15 -27.45 -12.60
CA LEU A 28 3.42 -27.30 -11.34
C LEU A 28 4.31 -26.76 -10.22
N ASP A 29 5.62 -27.06 -10.22
CA ASP A 29 6.58 -26.52 -9.26
C ASP A 29 6.86 -25.02 -9.50
N GLU A 30 6.91 -24.58 -10.77
CA GLU A 30 7.05 -23.15 -11.12
C GLU A 30 5.86 -22.28 -10.70
N ASN A 31 4.68 -22.87 -10.47
CA ASN A 31 3.51 -22.15 -9.97
C ASN A 31 3.40 -22.14 -8.43
N SER A 32 4.17 -22.96 -7.71
CA SER A 32 4.11 -23.06 -6.26
C SER A 32 4.77 -21.86 -5.54
N ASP A 33 5.66 -21.12 -6.21
CA ASP A 33 6.38 -19.98 -5.60
C ASP A 33 5.83 -18.60 -6.03
N ARG A 34 4.71 -18.57 -6.78
CA ARG A 34 3.99 -17.31 -7.02
C ARG A 34 3.24 -16.92 -5.76
N LYS A 35 3.93 -16.18 -4.86
CA LYS A 35 3.28 -15.44 -3.78
C LYS A 35 2.02 -14.75 -4.33
N PRO A 36 0.86 -14.94 -3.70
CA PRO A 36 -0.36 -14.31 -4.17
C PRO A 36 -0.11 -12.81 -4.30
N LYS A 37 -0.43 -12.27 -5.48
CA LYS A 37 -0.35 -10.82 -5.71
C LYS A 37 -1.23 -10.17 -4.64
N PRO A 38 -0.70 -9.24 -3.83
CA PRO A 38 -1.49 -8.64 -2.78
C PRO A 38 -2.72 -7.97 -3.40
N ASP A 39 -3.90 -8.15 -2.79
CA ASP A 39 -5.17 -7.57 -3.25
C ASP A 39 -5.10 -6.04 -3.35
N TYR A 40 -4.11 -5.44 -2.67
CA TYR A 40 -3.81 -4.02 -2.64
C TYR A 40 -2.42 -3.72 -3.20
N SER A 41 -2.31 -2.62 -3.96
CA SER A 41 -1.01 -1.98 -4.12
C SER A 41 -0.53 -1.43 -2.77
N PRO A 42 0.79 -1.23 -2.56
CA PRO A 42 1.32 -0.65 -1.32
C PRO A 42 0.60 0.63 -0.88
N GLU A 43 0.30 1.52 -1.84
CA GLU A 43 -0.38 2.79 -1.60
C GLU A 43 -1.83 2.58 -1.18
N ARG A 44 -2.54 1.64 -1.82
CA ARG A 44 -3.93 1.35 -1.45
C ARG A 44 -4.01 0.68 -0.07
N LEU A 45 -3.05 -0.17 0.26
CA LEU A 45 -2.96 -0.79 1.59
C LEU A 45 -2.69 0.25 2.66
N PHE A 46 -1.80 1.20 2.39
CA PHE A 46 -1.55 2.35 3.26
C PHE A 46 -2.81 3.19 3.46
N VAL A 47 -3.49 3.59 2.39
CA VAL A 47 -4.70 4.42 2.49
C VAL A 47 -5.83 3.67 3.23
N PHE A 48 -5.99 2.37 2.99
CA PHE A 48 -6.91 1.54 3.76
C PHE A 48 -6.58 1.57 5.26
N GLY A 49 -5.32 1.34 5.61
CA GLY A 49 -4.86 1.40 7.00
C GLY A 49 -5.07 2.78 7.61
N LEU A 50 -4.71 3.84 6.89
CA LEU A 50 -4.91 5.23 7.30
C LEU A 50 -6.37 5.50 7.65
N ARG A 51 -7.31 5.07 6.79
CA ARG A 51 -8.75 5.20 7.03
C ARG A 51 -9.20 4.40 8.24
N CYS A 52 -8.78 3.14 8.38
CA CYS A 52 -9.12 2.32 9.54
C CYS A 52 -8.71 3.01 10.85
N VAL A 53 -7.48 3.51 10.90
CA VAL A 53 -6.95 4.18 12.08
C VAL A 53 -7.68 5.50 12.36
N GLN A 54 -7.90 6.34 11.34
CA GLN A 54 -8.62 7.60 11.50
C GLN A 54 -10.07 7.39 11.96
N ASN A 55 -10.78 6.43 11.36
CA ASN A 55 -12.12 6.04 11.82
C ASN A 55 -12.10 5.47 13.25
N GLY A 56 -11.07 4.70 13.59
CA GLY A 56 -10.88 4.16 14.94
C GLY A 56 -10.72 5.26 15.99
N PHE A 57 -10.00 6.34 15.66
CA PHE A 57 -9.91 7.53 16.52
C PHE A 57 -11.24 8.28 16.65
N ASP A 58 -11.99 8.44 15.55
CA ASP A 58 -13.22 9.22 15.55
C ASP A 58 -14.39 8.49 16.22
N THR A 59 -14.51 7.18 15.97
CA THR A 59 -15.66 6.39 16.42
C THR A 59 -15.42 5.64 17.73
N ARG A 60 -14.16 5.49 18.15
CA ARG A 60 -13.72 4.63 19.27
C ARG A 60 -14.17 3.17 19.16
N TYR A 61 -14.59 2.73 17.98
CA TYR A 61 -14.96 1.34 17.76
C TYR A 61 -13.73 0.47 17.52
N LEU A 62 -13.74 -0.73 18.10
CA LEU A 62 -12.67 -1.72 17.93
C LEU A 62 -12.68 -2.34 16.51
N GLN A 63 -13.81 -2.24 15.80
CA GLN A 63 -14.00 -2.89 14.51
C GLN A 63 -12.95 -2.45 13.48
N GLN A 64 -12.69 -1.14 13.36
CA GLN A 64 -11.78 -0.62 12.34
C GLN A 64 -10.34 -1.02 12.61
N TRP A 65 -9.96 -1.14 13.89
CA TRP A 65 -8.67 -1.69 14.31
C TRP A 65 -8.56 -3.17 13.94
N ARG A 66 -9.64 -3.94 14.14
CA ARG A 66 -9.70 -5.35 13.74
C ARG A 66 -9.58 -5.50 12.22
N ASP A 67 -10.28 -4.68 11.43
CA ASP A 67 -10.24 -4.73 9.96
C ASP A 67 -8.83 -4.46 9.43
N ALA A 68 -8.12 -3.48 10.01
CA ALA A 68 -6.72 -3.22 9.72
C ALA A 68 -5.84 -4.41 10.10
N TRP A 69 -5.99 -4.95 11.31
CA TRP A 69 -5.22 -6.09 11.80
C TRP A 69 -5.39 -7.32 10.91
N GLU A 70 -6.63 -7.72 10.60
CA GLU A 70 -6.92 -8.89 9.76
C GLU A 70 -6.35 -8.72 8.35
N THR A 71 -6.51 -7.54 7.75
CA THR A 71 -6.02 -7.27 6.39
C THR A 71 -4.49 -7.31 6.32
N TYR A 72 -3.81 -6.64 7.26
CA TYR A 72 -2.34 -6.59 7.28
C TYR A 72 -1.73 -7.94 7.68
N THR A 73 -2.36 -8.66 8.61
CA THR A 73 -1.92 -10.02 9.00
C THR A 73 -2.06 -11.00 7.85
N ARG A 74 -3.12 -10.90 7.03
CA ARG A 74 -3.27 -11.70 5.81
C ARG A 74 -2.16 -11.44 4.79
N HIS A 75 -1.70 -10.18 4.69
CA HIS A 75 -0.66 -9.78 3.74
C HIS A 75 0.76 -10.14 4.20
N PHE A 76 1.08 -9.92 5.49
CA PHE A 76 2.45 -10.00 5.98
C PHE A 76 2.68 -11.10 7.02
N GLY A 77 1.64 -11.67 7.61
CA GLY A 77 1.73 -12.46 8.83
C GLY A 77 1.79 -11.58 10.09
N ALA A 78 1.36 -12.15 11.23
CA ALA A 78 1.15 -11.40 12.47
C ALA A 78 2.43 -10.74 13.02
N ASP A 79 3.54 -11.49 13.04
CA ASP A 79 4.81 -11.01 13.60
C ASP A 79 5.37 -9.83 12.83
N ARG A 80 5.19 -9.83 11.51
CA ARG A 80 5.73 -8.82 10.61
C ARG A 80 4.81 -7.61 10.47
N CYS A 81 3.50 -7.76 10.65
CA CYS A 81 2.57 -6.64 10.53
C CYS A 81 2.52 -5.77 11.79
N ARG A 82 2.87 -6.31 12.97
CA ARG A 82 2.74 -5.58 14.23
C ARG A 82 3.54 -4.28 14.28
N PRO A 83 4.86 -4.26 13.95
CA PRO A 83 5.63 -3.01 13.95
C PRO A 83 5.08 -1.98 12.95
N LEU A 84 4.64 -2.43 11.77
CA LEU A 84 4.03 -1.56 10.76
C LEU A 84 2.74 -0.90 11.27
N LEU A 85 1.86 -1.66 11.93
CA LEU A 85 0.61 -1.15 12.47
C LEU A 85 0.84 -0.21 13.67
N ASP A 86 1.83 -0.49 14.52
CA ASP A 86 2.21 0.38 15.62
C ASP A 86 2.77 1.72 15.08
N ALA A 87 3.62 1.67 14.04
CA ALA A 87 4.12 2.87 13.37
C ALA A 87 3.00 3.66 12.68
N LEU A 88 2.03 2.97 12.07
CA LEU A 88 0.86 3.61 11.44
C LEU A 88 -0.02 4.30 12.49
N TRP A 89 -0.29 3.63 13.61
CA TRP A 89 -1.05 4.21 14.73
C TRP A 89 -0.41 5.51 15.21
N GLU A 90 0.89 5.48 15.46
CA GLU A 90 1.64 6.62 15.99
C GLU A 90 1.72 7.76 14.96
N PHE A 91 1.94 7.44 13.68
CA PHE A 91 1.87 8.41 12.60
C PHE A 91 0.52 9.13 12.58
N VAL A 92 -0.59 8.39 12.59
CA VAL A 92 -1.94 9.01 12.53
C VAL A 92 -2.24 9.82 13.79
N ARG A 93 -1.80 9.35 14.96
CA ARG A 93 -1.94 10.10 16.21
C ARG A 93 -1.28 11.48 16.11
N ILE A 94 -0.02 11.53 15.68
CA ILE A 94 0.73 12.78 15.52
C ILE A 94 0.17 13.63 14.37
N TYR A 95 -0.18 13.01 13.25
CA TYR A 95 -0.83 13.65 12.11
C TYR A 95 -2.06 14.44 12.55
N ARG A 96 -2.94 13.83 13.34
CA ARG A 96 -4.17 14.47 13.84
C ARG A 96 -3.90 15.62 14.81
N CYS A 97 -2.79 15.59 15.56
CA CYS A 97 -2.42 16.69 16.45
C CYS A 97 -1.99 17.95 15.68
N HIS A 98 -1.36 17.79 14.52
CA HIS A 98 -0.72 18.89 13.79
C HIS A 98 -1.44 19.30 12.50
N ALA A 99 -2.47 18.56 12.08
CA ALA A 99 -3.17 18.79 10.82
C ALA A 99 -3.82 20.18 10.68
N CYS A 100 -3.70 20.75 9.47
CA CYS A 100 -4.24 22.04 9.05
C CYS A 100 -5.76 22.16 9.00
N SER A 101 -6.50 21.07 9.18
CA SER A 101 -7.96 21.03 9.10
C SER A 101 -8.44 19.74 9.76
N PRO A 102 -9.74 19.60 10.03
CA PRO A 102 -10.31 18.28 10.27
C PRO A 102 -9.86 17.35 9.14
N THR A 103 -9.20 16.26 9.50
CA THR A 103 -8.55 15.37 8.54
C THR A 103 -9.62 14.73 7.66
N GLY A 104 -9.60 15.06 6.37
CA GLY A 104 -10.57 14.54 5.42
C GLY A 104 -10.18 13.14 4.97
N TYR A 105 -11.05 12.15 5.19
CA TYR A 105 -10.87 10.81 4.65
C TYR A 105 -12.19 10.27 4.11
N HIS A 106 -12.09 9.39 3.13
CA HIS A 106 -13.24 8.74 2.55
C HIS A 106 -13.65 7.48 3.32
N ARG A 107 -14.85 6.98 3.01
CA ARG A 107 -15.28 5.65 3.48
C ARG A 107 -14.27 4.58 3.07
N LEU A 108 -14.16 3.52 3.89
CA LEU A 108 -13.16 2.46 3.70
C LEU A 108 -13.14 1.88 2.29
N ASP A 109 -14.31 1.76 1.66
CA ASP A 109 -14.54 1.22 0.34
C ASP A 109 -14.42 2.24 -0.82
N CYS A 110 -14.16 3.54 -0.55
CA CYS A 110 -14.05 4.48 -1.67
C CYS A 110 -12.81 4.18 -2.52
N PRO A 111 -12.96 4.05 -3.85
CA PRO A 111 -11.80 3.95 -4.74
C PRO A 111 -11.04 5.29 -4.86
N CYS A 112 -11.69 6.39 -4.49
CA CYS A 112 -11.15 7.74 -4.50
C CYS A 112 -10.22 7.99 -3.32
N MET A 113 -9.20 8.85 -3.49
CA MET A 113 -8.38 9.35 -2.38
C MET A 113 -8.74 10.80 -2.09
N ALA A 114 -8.94 11.13 -0.82
CA ALA A 114 -9.10 12.50 -0.36
C ALA A 114 -7.75 13.23 -0.44
N ARG A 115 -7.79 14.57 -0.44
CA ARG A 115 -6.59 15.43 -0.44
C ARG A 115 -5.57 14.98 0.61
N ASP A 116 -6.04 14.81 1.84
CA ASP A 116 -5.21 14.48 3.01
C ASP A 116 -4.67 13.05 2.97
N GLU A 117 -5.44 12.10 2.44
CA GLU A 117 -5.00 10.73 2.19
C GLU A 117 -3.88 10.70 1.15
N TYR A 118 -4.05 11.47 0.06
CA TYR A 118 -3.05 11.60 -0.99
C TYR A 118 -1.78 12.27 -0.46
N LEU A 119 -1.88 13.39 0.27
CA LEU A 119 -0.72 14.07 0.83
C LEU A 119 0.06 13.19 1.81
N SER A 120 -0.65 12.41 2.65
CA SER A 120 -0.01 11.46 3.56
C SER A 120 0.72 10.35 2.79
N MET A 121 0.09 9.81 1.73
CA MET A 121 0.70 8.78 0.87
C MET A 121 1.92 9.33 0.12
N ALA A 122 1.81 10.53 -0.45
CA ALA A 122 2.88 11.21 -1.15
C ALA A 122 4.06 11.52 -0.21
N LEU A 123 3.81 11.89 1.03
CA LEU A 123 4.85 12.06 2.06
C LEU A 123 5.62 10.76 2.29
N ILE A 124 4.92 9.64 2.52
CA ILE A 124 5.58 8.34 2.70
C ILE A 124 6.38 7.96 1.45
N SER A 125 5.82 8.15 0.26
CA SER A 125 6.53 7.90 -1.00
C SER A 125 7.80 8.76 -1.11
N ALA A 126 7.72 10.06 -0.85
CA ALA A 126 8.85 10.98 -0.91
C ALA A 126 9.98 10.55 0.04
N LEU A 127 9.63 10.17 1.28
CA LEU A 127 10.61 9.69 2.26
C LEU A 127 11.29 8.38 1.81
N GLN A 128 10.55 7.44 1.22
CA GLN A 128 11.12 6.20 0.67
C GLN A 128 12.08 6.45 -0.51
N HIS A 129 11.93 7.58 -1.22
CA HIS A 129 12.75 7.97 -2.35
C HIS A 129 13.81 9.03 -2.01
N GLN A 130 13.90 9.44 -0.73
CA GLN A 130 14.79 10.53 -0.29
C GLN A 130 14.53 11.85 -1.04
N ASP A 131 13.29 12.09 -1.45
CA ASP A 131 12.87 13.32 -2.11
C ASP A 131 12.48 14.36 -1.05
N GLY A 132 13.46 15.14 -0.60
CA GLY A 132 13.27 16.18 0.41
C GLY A 132 12.32 17.30 -0.03
N ASN A 133 12.25 17.62 -1.33
CA ASN A 133 11.39 18.68 -1.84
C ASN A 133 9.92 18.28 -1.78
N CYS A 134 9.60 17.06 -2.24
CA CYS A 134 8.24 16.53 -2.15
C CYS A 134 7.82 16.34 -0.68
N ALA A 135 8.71 15.79 0.17
CA ALA A 135 8.42 15.61 1.59
C ALA A 135 8.13 16.96 2.29
N ALA A 136 8.97 17.97 2.05
CA ALA A 136 8.78 19.32 2.60
C ALA A 136 7.47 19.95 2.12
N ARG A 137 7.12 19.78 0.84
CA ARG A 137 5.86 20.28 0.27
C ARG A 137 4.66 19.62 0.95
N CYS A 138 4.65 18.29 1.09
CA CYS A 138 3.58 17.58 1.78
C CYS A 138 3.45 18.02 3.24
N LEU A 139 4.56 18.13 3.97
CA LEU A 139 4.57 18.54 5.39
C LEU A 139 4.04 19.95 5.58
N ALA A 140 4.40 20.89 4.70
CA ALA A 140 3.88 22.26 4.73
C ALA A 140 2.36 22.31 4.50
N GLU A 141 1.82 21.43 3.64
CA GLU A 141 0.39 21.37 3.35
C GLU A 141 -0.42 20.63 4.42
N ILE A 142 0.22 19.71 5.14
CA ILE A 142 -0.39 18.96 6.25
C ILE A 142 -0.38 19.78 7.53
N THR A 143 0.73 20.46 7.87
CA THR A 143 0.96 21.05 9.21
C THR A 143 0.80 22.56 9.27
N ARG A 144 0.21 23.11 10.36
CA ARG A 144 0.09 24.57 10.58
C ARG A 144 1.37 25.20 11.14
N GLY A 145 2.51 24.97 10.50
CA GLY A 145 3.79 25.60 10.83
C GLY A 145 4.46 25.15 12.14
N SER A 146 3.75 24.43 13.02
CA SER A 146 4.33 23.72 14.17
C SER A 146 4.10 22.21 14.02
N GLY A 147 4.99 21.39 14.59
CA GLY A 147 4.87 19.92 14.53
C GLY A 147 5.49 19.24 13.31
N TRP A 148 6.06 19.98 12.35
CA TRP A 148 6.74 19.42 11.18
C TRP A 148 7.70 18.30 11.55
N ARG A 149 8.67 18.58 12.43
CA ARG A 149 9.73 17.62 12.80
C ARG A 149 9.18 16.34 13.44
N GLU A 150 8.15 16.48 14.26
CA GLU A 150 7.53 15.34 14.94
C GLU A 150 6.76 14.48 13.93
N LEU A 151 5.96 15.10 13.06
CA LEU A 151 5.24 14.40 12.01
C LEU A 151 6.19 13.71 11.03
N GLU A 152 7.24 14.42 10.59
CA GLU A 152 8.27 13.88 9.71
C GLU A 152 8.95 12.66 10.34
N SER A 153 9.31 12.72 11.62
CA SER A 153 9.91 11.59 12.33
C SER A 153 9.01 10.36 12.34
N ARG A 154 7.70 10.53 12.56
CA ARG A 154 6.74 9.40 12.53
C ARG A 154 6.46 8.90 11.12
N ALA A 155 6.40 9.80 10.15
CA ALA A 155 6.29 9.43 8.75
C ALA A 155 7.51 8.61 8.29
N TRP A 156 8.72 8.97 8.76
CA TRP A 156 9.94 8.22 8.47
C TRP A 156 9.91 6.82 9.07
N ALA A 157 9.54 6.70 10.35
CA ALA A 157 9.39 5.39 11.00
C ALA A 157 8.41 4.50 10.22
N LEU A 158 7.26 5.05 9.81
CA LEU A 158 6.28 4.32 9.00
C LEU A 158 6.82 3.95 7.61
N ALA A 159 7.49 4.87 6.93
CA ALA A 159 8.11 4.62 5.62
C ALA A 159 9.16 3.49 5.69
N ALA A 160 9.94 3.45 6.77
CA ALA A 160 10.93 2.41 7.01
C ALA A 160 10.29 1.02 7.20
N GLU A 161 9.17 0.92 7.94
CA GLU A 161 8.44 -0.33 8.12
C GLU A 161 7.88 -0.87 6.79
N PHE A 162 7.30 0.01 5.95
CA PHE A 162 6.88 -0.38 4.60
C PHE A 162 8.06 -0.89 3.76
N LEU A 163 9.21 -0.21 3.80
CA LEU A 163 10.41 -0.66 3.07
C LEU A 163 10.94 -2.00 3.58
N TRP A 164 10.92 -2.23 4.89
CA TRP A 164 11.33 -3.49 5.52
C TRP A 164 10.47 -4.66 5.03
N LEU A 165 9.17 -4.41 4.84
CA LEU A 165 8.20 -5.35 4.27
C LEU A 165 8.22 -5.43 2.73
N ARG A 166 9.24 -4.83 2.09
CA ARG A 166 9.40 -4.75 0.63
C ARG A 166 8.22 -4.06 -0.07
N GLN A 167 7.50 -3.21 0.64
CA GLN A 167 6.40 -2.41 0.12
C GLN A 167 6.93 -1.02 -0.26
N ARG A 168 7.37 -0.89 -1.51
CA ARG A 168 7.84 0.39 -2.04
C ARG A 168 6.70 1.08 -2.79
N PHE A 169 6.42 2.33 -2.45
CA PHE A 169 5.41 3.13 -3.12
C PHE A 169 5.97 3.61 -4.47
N ARG A 170 5.09 3.95 -5.41
CA ARG A 170 5.49 4.63 -6.64
C ARG A 170 5.98 6.04 -6.31
N PRO A 171 7.07 6.51 -6.95
CA PRO A 171 7.50 7.88 -6.83
C PRO A 171 6.36 8.84 -7.17
N VAL A 172 6.20 9.88 -6.37
CA VAL A 172 5.26 10.99 -6.61
C VAL A 172 6.09 12.23 -6.92
N SER A 173 5.74 12.95 -7.99
CA SER A 173 6.45 14.18 -8.33
C SER A 173 5.83 15.39 -7.64
N ILE A 174 6.61 16.46 -7.48
CA ILE A 174 6.10 17.73 -6.95
C ILE A 174 4.96 18.30 -7.83
N ALA A 175 5.03 18.07 -9.15
CA ALA A 175 3.99 18.48 -10.08
C ALA A 175 2.66 17.73 -9.83
N ASP A 176 2.71 16.44 -9.47
CA ASP A 176 1.50 15.68 -9.13
C ASP A 176 0.85 16.20 -7.83
N ILE A 177 1.68 16.58 -6.85
CA ILE A 177 1.23 17.20 -5.60
C ILE A 177 0.55 18.53 -5.90
N GLU A 178 1.19 19.40 -6.67
CA GLU A 178 0.64 20.71 -7.04
C GLU A 178 -0.66 20.59 -7.82
N ALA A 179 -0.74 19.69 -8.80
CA ALA A 179 -1.95 19.44 -9.56
C ALA A 179 -3.11 18.94 -8.67
N THR A 180 -2.81 18.06 -7.72
CA THR A 180 -3.80 17.56 -6.75
C THR A 180 -4.31 18.70 -5.87
N LEU A 181 -3.41 19.53 -5.33
CA LEU A 181 -3.78 20.67 -4.50
C LEU A 181 -4.67 21.65 -5.27
N GLN A 182 -4.25 22.06 -6.47
CA GLN A 182 -5.03 22.95 -7.34
C GLN A 182 -6.44 22.42 -7.61
N THR A 183 -6.56 21.13 -7.92
CA THR A 183 -7.86 20.50 -8.17
C THR A 183 -8.73 20.51 -6.92
N THR A 184 -8.17 20.14 -5.77
CA THR A 184 -8.94 20.05 -4.51
C THR A 184 -9.32 21.42 -3.96
N ASP A 185 -8.47 22.43 -4.12
CA ASP A 185 -8.76 23.81 -3.73
C ASP A 185 -9.86 24.41 -4.61
N ALA A 186 -9.78 24.21 -5.94
CA ALA A 186 -10.83 24.64 -6.86
C ALA A 186 -12.21 24.03 -6.53
N LEU A 187 -12.24 22.73 -6.19
CA LEU A 187 -13.47 22.06 -5.76
C LEU A 187 -14.00 22.60 -4.42
N ARG A 188 -13.11 22.90 -3.47
CA ARG A 188 -13.48 23.51 -2.19
C ARG A 188 -14.08 24.89 -2.39
N ASP A 189 -13.46 25.71 -3.24
CA ASP A 189 -13.88 27.09 -3.50
C ASP A 189 -15.23 27.11 -4.22
N ALA A 190 -15.42 26.27 -5.24
CA ALA A 190 -16.70 26.12 -5.93
C ALA A 190 -17.85 25.70 -4.99
N ARG A 191 -17.57 24.79 -4.05
CA ARG A 191 -18.55 24.38 -3.03
C ARG A 191 -18.95 25.55 -2.14
N ASN A 192 -17.99 26.37 -1.73
CA ASN A 192 -18.24 27.52 -0.87
C ASN A 192 -19.00 28.64 -1.60
N SER A 193 -18.75 28.84 -2.90
CA SER A 193 -19.49 29.81 -3.72
C SER A 193 -20.94 29.44 -3.99
N THR A 194 -21.31 28.15 -3.88
CA THR A 194 -22.69 27.67 -4.12
C THR A 194 -23.58 27.78 -2.87
N LEU A 195 -23.00 28.08 -1.71
CA LEU A 195 -23.69 28.20 -0.43
C LEU A 195 -24.10 29.65 -0.09
N HIS A 196 -23.90 30.58 -1.03
CA HIS A 196 -24.28 32.00 -0.96
C HIS A 196 -25.23 32.34 -2.11
#